data_AF-A0A815BXS6-F1
#
_entry.id   AF-A0A815BXS6-F1
#
_cell.length_a   1.000
_cell.length_b   1.000
_cell.length_c   1.000
_cell.angle_alpha   90.00
_cell.angle_beta   90.00
_cell.angle_gamma   90.00
#
_symmetry.space_group_name_H-M   'P 1'
#
loop_
_entity.id
_entity.type
_entity.pdbx_description
1 polymer ?
#
loop_
_entity_poly.entity_id
_entity_poly.type
_entity_poly.pdbx_seq_one_letter_code
_entity_poly.pdbx_strand_id
1 'polypeptide(L)'
;MYFDIGIGGYAWDYNFFYDTKNSEYSQWRGWQWIRTELLIALPYLIMDHRYASQFDGPWSWITLNGYTSPLLSDENPETYPILYPSLHTDKISADFMRQGNVELRLEHFSSMDSVPGFIGHQTERLASDGSLPWIDNNLRDFDLMGFSYSLLSNIATAGLNLIHTFIPARDLEEFYFLPEEFIEFWSYWLKWTDEHVEEIRNSIPFNTEQDWSLMKSNGIDGFLFLFNPNYKQMNRTILFDGKLNVKNPQQQGYWLLKEIYPQERFIQLIEYNQTNQFLLDGQSVTVYQLIFIPIIDQPILVGISGQAFVTNKNTVIINGVYGEAGTQTNNPMFIILPNQELISKVLLNGQEQRFQQNNEIISLLDSLSFLGLYLPRSAEILNNTIMISDILLRQLSERQLEYPIQWTEKELNDASWLGPHRLLLFIYIQNPNDQWNITAQVNNNPIIVHKAYNTRDHYEQNRFVGFYLDLTNIVNQSNVNYYLSLNMPPLSPEQFQGLFLENIERIFVEV
;
A
#
# COMPACT_ATOMS: atom_id res chain seq x y z
N MET A 1 -7.98 5.92 -39.57
CA MET A 1 -8.80 4.72 -39.29
C MET A 1 -8.48 4.13 -37.92
N TYR A 2 -7.23 3.80 -37.55
CA TYR A 2 -6.90 3.36 -36.18
C TYR A 2 -6.96 4.47 -35.12
N PHE A 3 -6.56 5.69 -35.48
CA PHE A 3 -6.58 6.85 -34.57
C PHE A 3 -7.97 7.46 -34.32
N ASP A 4 -9.02 7.01 -35.03
CA ASP A 4 -10.36 7.62 -34.95
C ASP A 4 -11.23 7.02 -33.83
N ILE A 5 -10.76 5.99 -33.13
CA ILE A 5 -11.48 5.29 -32.04
C ILE A 5 -10.73 5.31 -30.69
N GLY A 6 -9.57 5.96 -30.61
CA GLY A 6 -8.80 6.09 -29.35
C GLY A 6 -8.12 4.82 -28.84
N ILE A 7 -8.05 3.74 -29.63
CA ILE A 7 -7.38 2.50 -29.24
C ILE A 7 -5.86 2.65 -29.37
N GLY A 8 -5.14 2.45 -28.26
CA GLY A 8 -3.67 2.47 -28.20
C GLY A 8 -2.98 1.10 -28.25
N GLY A 9 -3.72 0.00 -28.10
CA GLY A 9 -3.17 -1.35 -27.98
C GLY A 9 -4.24 -2.45 -27.96
N TYR A 10 -3.80 -3.71 -27.91
CA TYR A 10 -4.69 -4.85 -27.64
C TYR A 10 -4.07 -5.80 -26.60
N ALA A 11 -4.94 -6.62 -26.01
CA ALA A 11 -4.54 -7.80 -25.25
C ALA A 11 -4.75 -9.06 -26.09
N TRP A 12 -3.75 -9.93 -26.07
CA TRP A 12 -3.71 -11.21 -26.76
C TRP A 12 -3.54 -12.33 -25.75
N ASP A 13 -4.60 -13.07 -25.48
CA ASP A 13 -4.55 -14.25 -24.57
C ASP A 13 -3.77 -15.44 -25.19
N TYR A 14 -3.72 -15.52 -26.52
CA TYR A 14 -3.04 -16.60 -27.22
C TYR A 14 -2.19 -16.05 -28.37
N ASN A 15 -0.87 -16.25 -28.27
CA ASN A 15 0.09 -15.87 -29.31
C ASN A 15 0.16 -16.92 -30.43
N PHE A 16 0.26 -18.20 -30.07
CA PHE A 16 0.21 -19.35 -30.98
C PHE A 16 -0.17 -20.63 -30.21
N PHE A 17 -0.68 -21.65 -30.91
CA PHE A 17 -1.50 -22.71 -30.28
C PHE A 17 -0.78 -24.02 -29.93
N TYR A 18 0.56 -24.06 -29.89
CA TYR A 18 1.35 -25.30 -29.71
C TYR A 18 0.72 -26.52 -30.43
N ASP A 19 0.19 -26.31 -31.64
CA ASP A 19 -0.54 -27.34 -32.36
C ASP A 19 0.39 -28.52 -32.65
N THR A 20 0.08 -29.68 -32.06
CA THR A 20 0.86 -30.92 -32.21
C THR A 20 1.04 -31.38 -33.66
N LYS A 21 0.22 -30.88 -34.60
CA LYS A 21 0.33 -31.19 -36.04
C LYS A 21 1.33 -30.31 -36.78
N ASN A 22 1.79 -29.22 -36.17
CA ASN A 22 2.69 -28.25 -36.78
C ASN A 22 3.91 -28.03 -35.88
N SER A 23 5.03 -27.63 -36.47
CA SER A 23 6.23 -27.29 -35.69
C SER A 23 5.96 -26.06 -34.79
N GLU A 24 6.23 -26.19 -33.49
CA GLU A 24 6.19 -25.08 -32.52
C GLU A 24 7.02 -23.89 -33.01
N TYR A 25 8.22 -24.16 -33.56
CA TYR A 25 9.07 -23.12 -34.15
C TYR A 25 8.41 -22.40 -35.33
N SER A 26 7.65 -23.10 -36.17
CA SER A 26 6.96 -22.47 -37.30
C SER A 26 5.82 -21.56 -36.83
N GLN A 27 5.12 -21.98 -35.77
CA GLN A 27 4.08 -21.20 -35.13
C GLN A 27 4.66 -19.94 -34.45
N TRP A 28 5.72 -20.10 -33.66
CA TRP A 28 6.46 -18.98 -33.07
C TRP A 28 6.96 -18.01 -34.14
N ARG A 29 7.61 -18.52 -35.21
CA ARG A 29 8.14 -17.67 -36.29
C ARG A 29 7.02 -16.92 -37.04
N GLY A 30 5.88 -17.57 -37.24
CA GLY A 30 4.69 -16.93 -37.80
C GLY A 30 4.21 -15.77 -36.92
N TRP A 31 4.17 -15.96 -35.61
CA TRP A 31 3.82 -14.91 -34.65
C TRP A 31 4.83 -13.74 -34.67
N GLN A 32 6.13 -14.03 -34.68
CA GLN A 32 7.16 -12.99 -34.81
C GLN A 32 7.01 -12.16 -36.09
N TRP A 33 6.59 -12.79 -37.20
CA TRP A 33 6.33 -12.09 -38.45
C TRP A 33 5.10 -11.20 -38.36
N ILE A 34 3.97 -11.72 -37.89
CA ILE A 34 2.73 -10.94 -37.67
C ILE A 34 3.03 -9.70 -36.82
N ARG A 35 3.75 -9.89 -35.70
CA ARG A 35 4.15 -8.79 -34.83
C ARG A 35 4.99 -7.75 -35.57
N THR A 36 6.01 -8.20 -36.29
CA THR A 36 6.91 -7.28 -37.01
C THR A 36 6.14 -6.42 -38.00
N GLU A 37 5.22 -7.01 -38.77
CA GLU A 37 4.37 -6.25 -39.70
C GLU A 37 3.42 -5.29 -38.96
N LEU A 38 2.84 -5.72 -37.83
CA LEU A 38 2.00 -4.86 -36.98
C LEU A 38 2.78 -3.65 -36.45
N LEU A 39 3.99 -3.83 -35.96
CA LEU A 39 4.82 -2.75 -35.42
C LEU A 39 5.36 -1.82 -36.52
N ILE A 40 5.62 -2.34 -37.71
CA ILE A 40 5.95 -1.49 -38.87
C ILE A 40 4.75 -0.61 -39.25
N ALA A 41 3.54 -1.19 -39.24
CA ALA A 41 2.32 -0.46 -39.57
C ALA A 41 1.84 0.49 -38.45
N LEU A 42 2.05 0.09 -37.20
CA LEU A 42 1.57 0.73 -35.97
C LEU A 42 2.69 0.74 -34.91
N PRO A 43 3.70 1.62 -35.05
CA PRO A 43 4.89 1.63 -34.18
C PRO A 43 4.60 1.98 -32.72
N TYR A 44 3.43 2.55 -32.43
CA TYR A 44 3.00 2.92 -31.08
C TYR A 44 1.99 1.92 -30.48
N LEU A 45 1.76 0.79 -31.14
CA LEU A 45 0.83 -0.23 -30.66
C LEU A 45 1.36 -0.87 -29.38
N ILE A 46 0.61 -0.77 -28.28
CA ILE A 46 0.89 -1.52 -27.06
C ILE A 46 0.39 -2.96 -27.25
N MET A 47 1.26 -3.93 -26.92
CA MET A 47 0.93 -5.34 -26.99
C MET A 47 0.96 -6.00 -25.62
N ASP A 48 -0.21 -6.33 -25.08
CA ASP A 48 -0.36 -7.11 -23.86
C ASP A 48 -0.45 -8.59 -24.23
N HIS A 49 0.62 -9.34 -23.96
CA HIS A 49 0.67 -10.77 -24.24
C HIS A 49 0.29 -11.55 -22.98
N ARG A 50 -1.00 -11.81 -22.79
CA ARG A 50 -1.53 -12.53 -21.62
C ARG A 50 -1.49 -14.04 -21.84
N TYR A 51 -1.52 -14.79 -20.75
CA TYR A 51 -1.78 -16.24 -20.63
C TYR A 51 -0.84 -17.22 -21.36
N ALA A 52 -0.63 -17.15 -22.67
CA ALA A 52 0.23 -18.10 -23.40
C ALA A 52 1.72 -17.74 -23.33
N SER A 53 2.07 -16.46 -23.47
CA SER A 53 3.46 -15.95 -23.45
C SER A 53 4.19 -16.17 -22.14
N GLN A 54 3.47 -16.32 -21.04
CA GLN A 54 4.06 -16.57 -19.73
C GLN A 54 4.96 -17.83 -19.72
N PHE A 55 4.69 -18.80 -20.61
CA PHE A 55 5.47 -20.03 -20.76
C PHE A 55 6.68 -19.88 -21.68
N ASP A 56 6.76 -18.81 -22.47
CA ASP A 56 7.85 -18.56 -23.43
C ASP A 56 9.09 -17.89 -22.78
N GLY A 57 8.95 -17.46 -21.52
CA GLY A 57 10.02 -16.91 -20.69
C GLY A 57 10.48 -15.48 -21.06
N PRO A 58 11.34 -14.87 -20.23
CA PRO A 58 11.68 -13.44 -20.26
C PRO A 58 12.26 -12.93 -21.58
N TRP A 59 12.99 -13.78 -22.30
CA TRP A 59 13.55 -13.42 -23.60
C TRP A 59 12.49 -13.21 -24.67
N SER A 60 11.39 -13.97 -24.61
CA SER A 60 10.26 -13.72 -25.51
C SER A 60 9.63 -12.35 -25.20
N TRP A 61 9.45 -12.03 -23.92
CA TRP A 61 8.80 -10.80 -23.44
C TRP A 61 9.53 -9.55 -23.90
N ILE A 62 10.86 -9.53 -23.79
CA ILE A 62 11.70 -8.41 -24.25
C ILE A 62 11.56 -8.20 -25.77
N THR A 63 11.44 -9.28 -26.55
CA THR A 63 11.33 -9.18 -28.02
C THR A 63 9.94 -8.76 -28.51
N LEU A 64 8.94 -8.77 -27.64
CA LEU A 64 7.53 -8.65 -28.03
C LEU A 64 7.01 -7.20 -28.13
N ASN A 65 7.83 -6.17 -27.86
CA ASN A 65 7.41 -4.75 -27.84
C ASN A 65 6.10 -4.54 -27.06
N GLY A 66 6.11 -5.06 -25.84
CA GLY A 66 4.94 -5.23 -25.00
C GLY A 66 5.34 -5.81 -23.65
N TYR A 67 4.34 -6.15 -22.84
CA TYR A 67 4.53 -6.84 -21.57
C TYR A 67 3.83 -8.20 -21.61
N THR A 68 4.18 -9.07 -20.66
CA THR A 68 3.49 -10.35 -20.45
C THR A 68 2.96 -10.41 -19.04
N SER A 69 1.89 -11.17 -18.77
CA SER A 69 1.57 -11.55 -17.39
C SER A 69 2.50 -12.68 -16.94
N PRO A 70 3.24 -12.54 -15.83
CA PRO A 70 4.01 -13.64 -15.25
C PRO A 70 3.20 -14.49 -14.27
N LEU A 71 1.94 -14.14 -14.00
CA LEU A 71 1.22 -14.66 -12.85
C LEU A 71 0.98 -16.17 -12.91
N LEU A 72 1.14 -16.79 -14.09
CA LEU A 72 0.76 -18.19 -14.34
C LEU A 72 -0.69 -18.50 -13.93
N SER A 73 -1.48 -17.44 -13.70
CA SER A 73 -2.81 -17.41 -13.15
C SER A 73 -3.53 -16.17 -13.66
N ASP A 74 -4.84 -16.16 -13.52
CA ASP A 74 -5.64 -14.97 -13.79
C ASP A 74 -5.77 -14.12 -12.52
N GLU A 75 -6.21 -12.88 -12.65
CA GLU A 75 -6.16 -11.90 -11.56
C GLU A 75 -7.33 -12.00 -10.56
N ASN A 76 -7.87 -13.20 -10.37
CA ASN A 76 -9.01 -13.46 -9.47
C ASN A 76 -8.54 -13.88 -8.06
N PRO A 77 -9.23 -13.49 -6.97
CA PRO A 77 -8.87 -13.82 -5.59
C PRO A 77 -8.56 -15.30 -5.35
N GLU A 78 -9.35 -16.19 -5.96
CA GLU A 78 -9.26 -17.64 -5.82
C GLU A 78 -8.05 -18.26 -6.51
N THR A 79 -7.21 -17.49 -7.19
CA THR A 79 -5.98 -17.99 -7.83
C THR A 79 -4.73 -17.65 -7.01
N TYR A 80 -4.74 -16.55 -6.26
CA TYR A 80 -3.57 -16.03 -5.57
C TYR A 80 -3.17 -16.86 -4.35
N PRO A 81 -1.91 -17.34 -4.26
CA PRO A 81 -1.41 -17.91 -3.02
C PRO A 81 -1.34 -16.81 -1.93
N ILE A 82 -1.68 -17.18 -0.70
CA ILE A 82 -1.64 -16.25 0.43
C ILE A 82 -0.21 -16.22 0.98
N LEU A 83 0.58 -15.23 0.54
CA LEU A 83 1.93 -14.99 1.07
C LEU A 83 1.87 -14.38 2.46
N TYR A 84 1.02 -13.35 2.61
CA TYR A 84 0.74 -12.67 3.86
C TYR A 84 -0.78 -12.63 4.05
N PRO A 85 -1.30 -13.19 5.16
CA PRO A 85 -2.72 -13.12 5.44
C PRO A 85 -3.17 -11.66 5.58
N SER A 86 -4.33 -11.34 5.03
CA SER A 86 -5.00 -10.04 5.19
C SER A 86 -6.51 -10.21 5.01
N LEU A 87 -7.32 -9.45 5.75
CA LEU A 87 -8.77 -9.40 5.51
C LEU A 87 -9.13 -8.65 4.21
N HIS A 88 -8.14 -8.06 3.53
CA HIS A 88 -8.25 -7.30 2.30
C HIS A 88 -7.62 -8.06 1.13
N THR A 89 -8.45 -8.45 0.16
CA THR A 89 -8.00 -9.24 -1.00
C THR A 89 -7.03 -8.43 -1.88
N ASP A 90 -7.20 -7.11 -1.96
CA ASP A 90 -6.32 -6.23 -2.73
C ASP A 90 -4.92 -6.14 -2.12
N LYS A 91 -4.77 -6.38 -0.81
CA LYS A 91 -3.45 -6.49 -0.17
C LYS A 91 -2.79 -7.83 -0.50
N ILE A 92 -3.57 -8.92 -0.47
CA ILE A 92 -3.08 -10.26 -0.85
C ILE A 92 -2.63 -10.28 -2.30
N SER A 93 -3.44 -9.75 -3.23
CA SER A 93 -3.09 -9.68 -4.65
C SER A 93 -1.84 -8.83 -4.86
N ALA A 94 -1.76 -7.67 -4.19
CA ALA A 94 -0.62 -6.76 -4.29
C ALA A 94 0.69 -7.36 -3.76
N ASP A 95 0.64 -8.15 -2.69
CA ASP A 95 1.81 -8.82 -2.14
C ASP A 95 2.31 -9.93 -3.07
N PHE A 96 1.39 -10.71 -3.64
CA PHE A 96 1.73 -11.73 -4.64
C PHE A 96 2.31 -11.11 -5.91
N MET A 97 1.68 -10.05 -6.43
CA MET A 97 2.19 -9.28 -7.56
C MET A 97 3.59 -8.74 -7.30
N ARG A 98 3.82 -8.16 -6.11
CA ARG A 98 5.11 -7.60 -5.72
C ARG A 98 6.20 -8.67 -5.71
N GLN A 99 5.93 -9.86 -5.16
CA GLN A 99 6.87 -10.99 -5.20
C GLN A 99 7.24 -11.37 -6.64
N GLY A 100 6.23 -11.62 -7.47
CA GLY A 100 6.44 -12.05 -8.86
C GLY A 100 7.21 -11.01 -9.66
N ASN A 101 6.88 -9.73 -9.50
CA ASN A 101 7.57 -8.64 -10.18
C ASN A 101 9.04 -8.52 -9.74
N VAL A 102 9.36 -8.75 -8.46
CA VAL A 102 10.76 -8.76 -8.01
C VAL A 102 11.53 -9.95 -8.58
N GLU A 103 10.93 -11.14 -8.59
CA GLU A 103 11.52 -12.33 -9.21
C GLU A 103 11.80 -12.07 -10.69
N LEU A 104 10.85 -11.46 -11.41
CA LEU A 104 11.06 -11.07 -12.81
C LEU A 104 12.23 -10.12 -13.01
N ARG A 105 12.35 -9.11 -12.14
CA ARG A 105 13.38 -8.07 -12.23
C ARG A 105 14.77 -8.59 -11.86
N LEU A 106 14.87 -9.44 -10.83
CA LEU A 106 16.14 -9.85 -10.24
C LEU A 106 16.64 -11.22 -10.72
N GLU A 107 15.74 -12.17 -10.97
CA GLU A 107 16.11 -13.54 -11.36
C GLU A 107 16.00 -13.75 -12.87
N HIS A 108 14.99 -13.13 -13.50
CA HIS A 108 14.74 -13.25 -14.94
C HIS A 108 15.26 -12.07 -15.77
N PHE A 109 15.81 -11.03 -15.13
CA PHE A 109 16.38 -9.84 -15.76
C PHE A 109 15.41 -9.13 -16.71
N SER A 110 14.11 -9.17 -16.41
CA SER A 110 13.10 -8.43 -17.15
C SER A 110 13.29 -6.94 -16.93
N SER A 111 13.14 -6.13 -17.98
CA SER A 111 13.15 -4.68 -17.85
C SER A 111 11.85 -4.20 -17.21
N MET A 112 11.86 -3.02 -16.57
CA MET A 112 10.63 -2.44 -16.00
C MET A 112 9.53 -2.27 -17.07
N ASP A 113 9.94 -2.02 -18.32
CA ASP A 113 9.06 -1.84 -19.46
C ASP A 113 8.28 -3.09 -19.87
N SER A 114 8.70 -4.28 -19.42
CA SER A 114 8.05 -5.55 -19.75
C SER A 114 7.31 -6.19 -18.58
N VAL A 115 7.30 -5.55 -17.40
CA VAL A 115 6.67 -6.06 -16.18
C VAL A 115 5.30 -5.38 -16.00
N PRO A 116 4.20 -6.13 -15.88
CA PRO A 116 2.88 -5.58 -15.62
C PRO A 116 2.59 -5.40 -14.13
N GLY A 117 1.79 -4.38 -13.82
CA GLY A 117 1.25 -4.13 -12.49
C GLY A 117 -0.26 -4.26 -12.53
N PHE A 118 -0.82 -5.26 -11.84
CA PHE A 118 -2.25 -5.49 -11.76
C PHE A 118 -2.82 -4.87 -10.48
N ILE A 119 -3.49 -3.73 -10.63
CA ILE A 119 -4.08 -2.97 -9.52
C ILE A 119 -5.48 -3.50 -9.24
N GLY A 120 -5.67 -3.97 -8.00
CA GLY A 120 -6.92 -4.56 -7.51
C GLY A 120 -6.99 -6.07 -7.71
N HIS A 121 -8.20 -6.61 -7.78
CA HIS A 121 -8.50 -8.00 -8.12
C HIS A 121 -9.69 -8.06 -9.09
N GLN A 122 -9.76 -9.09 -9.94
CA GLN A 122 -10.96 -9.39 -10.72
C GLN A 122 -11.99 -10.12 -9.86
N THR A 123 -13.26 -10.07 -10.26
CA THR A 123 -14.32 -10.90 -9.68
C THR A 123 -14.00 -12.39 -9.75
N GLU A 124 -14.28 -13.11 -8.67
CA GLU A 124 -14.09 -14.57 -8.59
C GLU A 124 -14.80 -15.30 -9.73
N ARG A 125 -14.11 -16.30 -10.31
CA ARG A 125 -14.60 -17.10 -11.43
C ARG A 125 -15.28 -18.40 -11.05
N LEU A 126 -15.01 -18.90 -9.86
CA LEU A 126 -15.47 -20.20 -9.44
C LEU A 126 -16.82 -20.10 -8.73
N ALA A 127 -17.76 -20.96 -9.11
CA ALA A 127 -18.92 -21.24 -8.28
C ALA A 127 -18.49 -22.00 -7.01
N SER A 128 -19.40 -22.11 -6.05
CA SER A 128 -19.17 -22.88 -4.83
C SER A 128 -18.75 -24.34 -5.06
N ASP A 129 -19.18 -24.95 -6.18
CA ASP A 129 -18.81 -26.32 -6.55
C ASP A 129 -17.50 -26.42 -7.36
N GLY A 130 -16.79 -25.31 -7.55
CA GLY A 130 -15.56 -25.23 -8.33
C GLY A 130 -15.78 -25.24 -9.85
N SER A 131 -17.03 -25.17 -10.32
CA SER A 131 -17.30 -24.98 -11.75
C SER A 131 -16.99 -23.53 -12.18
N LEU A 132 -16.81 -23.31 -13.48
CA LEU A 132 -16.70 -21.98 -14.11
C LEU A 132 -18.08 -21.55 -14.60
N PRO A 133 -18.94 -20.94 -13.76
CA PRO A 133 -20.21 -20.40 -14.21
C PRO A 133 -20.01 -19.23 -15.20
N TRP A 134 -21.06 -18.94 -15.97
CA TRP A 134 -21.24 -17.60 -16.53
C TRP A 134 -21.63 -16.69 -15.37
N ILE A 135 -20.75 -15.76 -15.00
CA ILE A 135 -20.85 -15.01 -13.74
C ILE A 135 -21.60 -13.70 -13.92
N ASP A 136 -22.22 -13.26 -12.83
CA ASP A 136 -22.68 -11.89 -12.68
C ASP A 136 -21.48 -10.94 -12.67
N ASN A 137 -21.21 -10.31 -13.82
CA ASN A 137 -20.13 -9.34 -13.96
C ASN A 137 -20.37 -8.04 -13.17
N ASN A 138 -21.52 -7.88 -12.51
CA ASN A 138 -21.85 -6.73 -11.67
C ASN A 138 -21.83 -7.09 -10.18
N LEU A 139 -21.19 -8.19 -9.79
CA LEU A 139 -21.03 -8.55 -8.39
C LEU A 139 -20.23 -7.45 -7.65
N ARG A 140 -20.69 -7.06 -6.45
CA ARG A 140 -19.99 -6.08 -5.60
C ARG A 140 -18.84 -6.69 -4.86
N ASP A 141 -17.62 -6.41 -5.26
CA ASP A 141 -16.39 -7.01 -4.76
C ASP A 141 -15.30 -5.96 -4.50
N PHE A 142 -15.59 -4.67 -4.63
CA PHE A 142 -14.58 -3.63 -4.48
C PHE A 142 -13.98 -3.54 -3.06
N ASP A 143 -12.66 -3.70 -2.95
CA ASP A 143 -11.91 -3.58 -1.70
C ASP A 143 -11.43 -2.14 -1.47
N LEU A 144 -12.35 -1.28 -1.01
CA LEU A 144 -12.07 0.15 -0.80
C LEU A 144 -10.84 0.39 0.08
N MET A 145 -10.65 -0.40 1.14
CA MET A 145 -9.57 -0.21 2.11
C MET A 145 -8.23 -0.81 1.64
N GLY A 146 -8.26 -1.86 0.82
CA GLY A 146 -7.07 -2.51 0.28
C GLY A 146 -6.51 -1.84 -0.98
N PHE A 147 -7.34 -1.13 -1.75
CA PHE A 147 -6.97 -0.59 -3.06
C PHE A 147 -5.73 0.31 -3.03
N SER A 148 -5.62 1.21 -2.05
CA SER A 148 -4.49 2.17 -1.99
C SER A 148 -3.14 1.46 -1.85
N TYR A 149 -3.11 0.38 -1.08
CA TYR A 149 -1.95 -0.48 -0.94
C TYR A 149 -1.64 -1.19 -2.28
N SER A 150 -2.66 -1.69 -2.96
CA SER A 150 -2.52 -2.33 -4.28
C SER A 150 -1.98 -1.38 -5.35
N LEU A 151 -2.52 -0.17 -5.43
CA LEU A 151 -2.05 0.86 -6.36
C LEU A 151 -0.56 1.17 -6.15
N LEU A 152 -0.17 1.46 -4.90
CA LEU A 152 1.22 1.82 -4.58
C LEU A 152 2.18 0.65 -4.77
N SER A 153 1.77 -0.58 -4.46
CA SER A 153 2.56 -1.79 -4.71
C SER A 153 2.87 -1.98 -6.19
N ASN A 154 1.86 -1.76 -7.05
CA ASN A 154 2.00 -1.91 -8.49
C ASN A 154 2.77 -0.75 -9.13
N ILE A 155 2.60 0.50 -8.68
CA ILE A 155 3.46 1.62 -9.09
C ILE A 155 4.92 1.31 -8.76
N ALA A 156 5.18 0.83 -7.54
CA ALA A 156 6.52 0.54 -7.08
C ALA A 156 7.20 -0.63 -7.81
N THR A 157 6.45 -1.57 -8.40
CA THR A 157 7.08 -2.75 -9.03
C THR A 157 6.89 -2.85 -10.53
N ALA A 158 5.94 -2.10 -11.09
CA ALA A 158 5.53 -2.20 -12.48
C ALA A 158 4.82 -0.92 -12.99
N GLY A 159 5.18 0.26 -12.47
CA GLY A 159 4.51 1.53 -12.77
C GLY A 159 4.45 1.94 -14.25
N LEU A 160 5.19 1.28 -15.14
CA LEU A 160 5.18 1.58 -16.58
C LEU A 160 4.09 0.84 -17.36
N ASN A 161 3.51 -0.23 -16.78
CA ASN A 161 2.46 -1.03 -17.39
C ASN A 161 1.38 -1.34 -16.34
N LEU A 162 0.64 -0.32 -15.92
CA LEU A 162 -0.43 -0.47 -14.95
C LEU A 162 -1.72 -0.95 -15.62
N ILE A 163 -2.24 -2.08 -15.15
CA ILE A 163 -3.52 -2.66 -15.56
C ILE A 163 -4.47 -2.58 -14.37
N HIS A 164 -5.61 -1.93 -14.59
CA HIS A 164 -6.70 -1.91 -13.63
C HIS A 164 -7.54 -3.18 -13.80
N THR A 165 -7.37 -4.15 -12.89
CA THR A 165 -8.13 -5.41 -12.92
C THR A 165 -9.54 -5.20 -12.41
N PHE A 166 -9.71 -4.22 -11.53
CA PHE A 166 -10.99 -3.76 -11.03
C PHE A 166 -11.22 -2.28 -11.31
N ILE A 167 -12.41 -1.95 -11.78
CA ILE A 167 -12.91 -0.57 -11.82
C ILE A 167 -14.27 -0.60 -11.13
N PRO A 168 -14.51 0.27 -10.11
CA PRO A 168 -15.77 0.33 -9.36
C PRO A 168 -17.04 0.45 -10.23
N ALA A 169 -16.92 0.87 -11.49
CA ALA A 169 -17.97 0.96 -12.49
C ALA A 169 -18.71 -0.36 -12.83
N ARG A 170 -18.32 -1.50 -12.25
CA ARG A 170 -19.00 -2.80 -12.44
C ARG A 170 -20.33 -2.89 -11.69
N ASP A 171 -20.40 -2.34 -10.48
CA ASP A 171 -21.67 -2.09 -9.78
C ASP A 171 -21.95 -0.59 -9.80
N LEU A 172 -23.14 -0.20 -10.27
CA LEU A 172 -23.48 1.21 -10.40
C LEU A 172 -23.53 1.93 -9.04
N GLU A 173 -23.96 1.24 -7.98
CA GLU A 173 -24.04 1.82 -6.63
C GLU A 173 -22.63 2.07 -6.07
N GLU A 174 -21.71 1.10 -6.18
CA GLU A 174 -20.30 1.25 -5.81
C GLU A 174 -19.64 2.40 -6.57
N PHE A 175 -19.91 2.51 -7.87
CA PHE A 175 -19.40 3.62 -8.69
C PHE A 175 -19.96 4.98 -8.28
N TYR A 176 -21.26 5.08 -8.06
CA TYR A 176 -21.90 6.36 -7.72
C TYR A 176 -21.50 6.87 -6.34
N PHE A 177 -21.22 5.98 -5.41
CA PHE A 177 -20.82 6.35 -4.05
C PHE A 177 -19.32 6.34 -3.82
N LEU A 178 -18.51 6.04 -4.83
CA LEU A 178 -17.06 6.04 -4.70
C LEU A 178 -16.57 7.38 -4.11
N PRO A 179 -15.87 7.38 -2.96
CA PRO A 179 -15.50 8.63 -2.28
C PRO A 179 -14.66 9.55 -3.15
N GLU A 180 -14.83 10.88 -3.01
CA GLU A 180 -14.03 11.85 -3.76
C GLU A 180 -12.54 11.74 -3.42
N GLU A 181 -12.20 11.54 -2.15
CA GLU A 181 -10.82 11.31 -1.69
C GLU A 181 -10.15 10.11 -2.38
N PHE A 182 -10.92 9.07 -2.72
CA PHE A 182 -10.42 7.91 -3.44
C PHE A 182 -10.03 8.31 -4.86
N ILE A 183 -10.87 9.08 -5.55
CA ILE A 183 -10.61 9.55 -6.92
C ILE A 183 -9.41 10.50 -6.93
N GLU A 184 -9.30 11.39 -5.94
CA GLU A 184 -8.16 12.30 -5.79
C GLU A 184 -6.87 11.52 -5.54
N PHE A 185 -6.87 10.57 -4.62
CA PHE A 185 -5.74 9.70 -4.33
C PHE A 185 -5.30 8.93 -5.57
N TRP A 186 -6.25 8.28 -6.25
CA TRP A 186 -5.97 7.50 -7.44
C TRP A 186 -5.40 8.37 -8.58
N SER A 187 -6.03 9.52 -8.84
CA SER A 187 -5.60 10.47 -9.88
C SER A 187 -4.22 11.05 -9.59
N TYR A 188 -3.95 11.38 -8.33
CA TYR A 188 -2.65 11.89 -7.89
C TYR A 188 -1.53 10.90 -8.19
N TRP A 189 -1.71 9.63 -7.82
CA TRP A 189 -0.66 8.62 -7.99
C TRP A 189 -0.46 8.18 -9.44
N LEU A 190 -1.51 8.15 -10.26
CA LEU A 190 -1.35 7.95 -11.71
C LEU A 190 -0.58 9.10 -12.35
N LYS A 191 -0.95 10.35 -12.02
CA LYS A 191 -0.22 11.52 -12.50
C LYS A 191 1.23 11.53 -12.01
N TRP A 192 1.46 11.21 -10.74
CA TRP A 192 2.80 11.07 -10.18
C TRP A 192 3.61 10.04 -10.96
N THR A 193 3.00 8.91 -11.33
CA THR A 193 3.64 7.85 -12.13
C THR A 193 4.05 8.38 -13.51
N ASP A 194 3.17 9.11 -14.20
CA ASP A 194 3.47 9.73 -15.50
C ASP A 194 4.60 10.78 -15.41
N GLU A 195 4.66 11.54 -14.32
CA GLU A 195 5.69 12.55 -14.09
C GLU A 195 7.06 11.95 -13.76
N HIS A 196 7.12 10.69 -13.29
CA HIS A 196 8.32 10.00 -12.82
C HIS A 196 8.69 8.76 -13.65
N VAL A 197 8.26 8.68 -14.92
CA VAL A 197 8.49 7.53 -15.81
C VAL A 197 9.97 7.13 -15.86
N GLU A 198 10.90 8.08 -15.98
CA GLU A 198 12.33 7.78 -16.10
C GLU A 198 12.95 7.30 -14.78
N GLU A 199 12.50 7.82 -13.64
CA GLU A 199 12.88 7.34 -12.33
C GLU A 199 12.35 5.91 -12.11
N ILE A 200 11.09 5.63 -12.47
CA ILE A 200 10.47 4.30 -12.35
C ILE A 200 11.18 3.29 -13.27
N ARG A 201 11.41 3.63 -14.54
CA ARG A 201 12.09 2.76 -15.53
C ARG A 201 13.40 2.22 -15.04
N ASN A 202 14.12 3.05 -14.30
CA ASN A 202 15.48 2.78 -13.87
C ASN A 202 15.59 2.44 -12.38
N SER A 203 14.46 2.25 -11.70
CA SER A 203 14.42 1.91 -10.29
C SER A 203 14.95 0.50 -10.03
N ILE A 204 15.44 0.24 -8.82
CA ILE A 204 15.97 -1.06 -8.43
C ILE A 204 15.22 -1.60 -7.20
N PRO A 205 14.82 -2.88 -7.20
CA PRO A 205 14.34 -3.52 -5.99
C PRO A 205 15.47 -3.55 -4.95
N PHE A 206 15.17 -3.10 -3.72
CA PHE A 206 16.03 -3.26 -2.56
C PHE A 206 15.58 -4.51 -1.80
N ASN A 207 16.45 -5.53 -1.76
CA ASN A 207 16.09 -6.85 -1.24
C ASN A 207 16.41 -6.97 0.25
N THR A 208 15.36 -7.13 1.06
CA THR A 208 15.36 -8.08 2.18
C THR A 208 14.28 -9.12 1.86
N GLU A 209 14.46 -10.37 2.29
CA GLU A 209 13.65 -11.56 1.93
C GLU A 209 12.12 -11.45 2.17
N GLN A 210 11.62 -10.32 2.68
CA GLN A 210 10.24 -10.19 3.16
C GLN A 210 9.47 -9.02 2.51
N ASP A 211 10.05 -7.83 2.24
CA ASP A 211 9.21 -6.66 1.88
C ASP A 211 9.71 -5.78 0.72
N TRP A 212 10.28 -6.40 -0.32
CA TRP A 212 10.48 -5.88 -1.70
C TRP A 212 10.27 -4.37 -1.94
N SER A 213 11.08 -3.57 -1.28
CA SER A 213 10.94 -2.11 -1.28
C SER A 213 11.70 -1.54 -2.48
N LEU A 214 11.20 -0.47 -3.10
CA LEU A 214 11.80 0.09 -4.31
C LEU A 214 12.46 1.43 -4.01
N MET A 215 13.65 1.65 -4.57
CA MET A 215 14.25 2.98 -4.61
C MET A 215 14.90 3.29 -5.95
N LYS A 216 14.78 4.55 -6.36
CA LYS A 216 15.79 5.18 -7.22
C LYS A 216 16.00 6.62 -6.82
N SER A 217 17.25 7.07 -6.91
CA SER A 217 17.60 8.49 -6.98
C SER A 217 18.17 8.82 -8.37
N ASN A 218 18.01 10.06 -8.84
CA ASN A 218 18.74 10.62 -9.98
C ASN A 218 20.04 11.36 -9.54
N GLY A 219 20.38 11.29 -8.24
CA GLY A 219 21.54 11.92 -7.63
C GLY A 219 21.27 13.29 -6.99
N ILE A 220 20.07 13.86 -7.17
CA ILE A 220 19.59 15.08 -6.49
C ILE A 220 18.16 14.93 -5.94
N ASP A 221 17.39 14.01 -6.49
CA ASP A 221 16.04 13.64 -6.05
C ASP A 221 15.91 12.12 -6.13
N GLY A 222 14.92 11.53 -5.48
CA GLY A 222 14.61 10.12 -5.52
C GLY A 222 13.39 9.78 -4.70
N PHE A 223 12.92 8.55 -4.84
CA PHE A 223 11.79 8.06 -4.05
C PHE A 223 12.11 6.70 -3.44
N LEU A 224 11.41 6.39 -2.35
CA LEU A 224 11.53 5.15 -1.59
C LEU A 224 10.13 4.67 -1.19
N PHE A 225 9.73 3.50 -1.70
CA PHE A 225 8.51 2.81 -1.30
C PHE A 225 8.87 1.74 -0.28
N LEU A 226 8.34 1.87 0.94
CA LEU A 226 8.50 0.88 2.00
C LEU A 226 7.18 0.19 2.28
N PHE A 227 7.18 -1.13 2.23
CA PHE A 227 6.01 -1.97 2.50
C PHE A 227 6.21 -2.73 3.81
N ASN A 228 5.12 -2.98 4.53
CA ASN A 228 5.04 -3.96 5.58
C ASN A 228 3.74 -4.76 5.42
N PRO A 229 3.79 -5.94 4.78
CA PRO A 229 2.66 -6.82 4.56
C PRO A 229 2.29 -7.61 5.83
N ASN A 230 3.07 -7.54 6.90
CA ASN A 230 2.72 -8.19 8.16
C ASN A 230 1.77 -7.30 8.97
N TYR A 231 0.99 -7.91 9.85
CA TYR A 231 0.14 -7.18 10.80
C TYR A 231 0.91 -6.48 11.93
N LYS A 232 2.09 -6.99 12.27
CA LYS A 232 2.95 -6.40 13.29
C LYS A 232 3.74 -5.25 12.71
N GLN A 233 4.00 -4.24 13.54
CA GLN A 233 4.95 -3.19 13.18
C GLN A 233 6.34 -3.77 12.92
N MET A 234 7.05 -3.16 11.99
CA MET A 234 8.37 -3.62 11.60
C MET A 234 9.38 -2.48 11.51
N ASN A 235 10.57 -2.70 12.06
CA ASN A 235 11.69 -1.79 11.89
C ASN A 235 12.44 -2.12 10.60
N ARG A 236 12.68 -1.09 9.79
CA ARG A 236 13.47 -1.14 8.57
C ARG A 236 14.70 -0.27 8.72
N THR A 237 15.82 -0.81 8.26
CA THR A 237 17.12 -0.16 8.38
C THR A 237 17.67 0.07 6.99
N ILE A 238 17.95 1.31 6.64
CA ILE A 238 18.35 1.71 5.28
C ILE A 238 19.64 2.50 5.33
N LEU A 239 20.62 2.08 4.54
CA LEU A 239 21.87 2.79 4.32
C LEU A 239 21.73 3.65 3.06
N PHE A 240 21.78 4.97 3.21
CA PHE A 240 21.71 5.90 2.09
C PHE A 240 23.10 6.12 1.48
N ASP A 241 23.43 5.31 0.46
CA ASP A 241 24.73 5.34 -0.21
C ASP A 241 24.59 5.23 -1.75
N GLY A 242 25.74 5.05 -2.42
CA GLY A 242 25.79 4.90 -3.87
C GLY A 242 25.04 3.69 -4.43
N LYS A 243 24.70 2.67 -3.63
CA LYS A 243 23.87 1.54 -4.08
C LYS A 243 22.44 1.98 -4.37
N LEU A 244 21.96 2.96 -3.60
CA LEU A 244 20.66 3.60 -3.82
C LEU A 244 20.76 4.79 -4.81
N ASN A 245 21.91 4.92 -5.48
CA ASN A 245 22.29 6.05 -6.32
C ASN A 245 22.28 7.41 -5.59
N VAL A 246 22.40 7.39 -4.26
CA VAL A 246 22.61 8.61 -3.46
C VAL A 246 24.06 9.00 -3.61
N LYS A 247 24.30 10.28 -3.91
CA LYS A 247 25.66 10.81 -4.10
C LYS A 247 26.10 11.59 -2.86
N ASN A 248 27.38 11.47 -2.54
CA ASN A 248 28.01 12.37 -1.59
C ASN A 248 27.92 13.80 -2.14
N PRO A 249 27.22 14.73 -1.47
CA PRO A 249 27.03 16.08 -1.97
C PRO A 249 28.38 16.78 -2.18
N GLN A 250 28.61 17.29 -3.40
CA GLN A 250 29.82 18.04 -3.75
C GLN A 250 29.73 19.52 -3.37
N GLN A 251 28.50 20.01 -3.17
CA GLN A 251 28.17 21.37 -2.76
C GLN A 251 27.49 21.34 -1.39
N GLN A 252 27.56 22.46 -0.67
CA GLN A 252 26.83 22.61 0.59
C GLN A 252 25.31 22.49 0.35
N GLY A 253 24.61 21.87 1.29
CA GLY A 253 23.17 21.65 1.23
C GLY A 253 22.74 20.53 2.15
N TYR A 254 21.46 20.18 2.07
CA TYR A 254 20.81 19.19 2.92
C TYR A 254 20.16 18.10 2.08
N TRP A 255 20.43 16.84 2.39
CA TRP A 255 19.56 15.75 1.98
C TRP A 255 18.42 15.66 3.00
N LEU A 256 17.20 15.83 2.52
CA LEU A 256 15.99 15.74 3.32
C LEU A 256 15.12 14.59 2.84
N LEU A 257 14.52 13.89 3.79
CA LEU A 257 13.53 12.87 3.52
C LEU A 257 12.15 13.45 3.81
N LYS A 258 11.31 13.52 2.77
CA LYS A 258 9.91 13.92 2.84
C LYS A 258 9.04 12.69 2.74
N GLU A 259 8.21 12.42 3.74
CA GLU A 259 7.09 11.48 3.60
C GLU A 259 6.07 12.13 2.66
N ILE A 260 5.84 11.55 1.48
CA ILE A 260 4.82 12.01 0.53
C ILE A 260 3.53 11.18 0.66
N TYR A 261 3.60 10.05 1.38
CA TYR A 261 2.43 9.33 1.86
C TYR A 261 2.78 8.57 3.16
N PRO A 262 1.96 8.66 4.22
CA PRO A 262 0.61 9.26 4.22
C PRO A 262 0.49 10.76 4.59
N GLN A 263 1.47 11.45 5.17
CA GLN A 263 1.24 12.76 5.83
C GLN A 263 1.87 14.00 5.16
N GLU A 264 2.52 13.86 4.01
CA GLU A 264 3.16 14.99 3.29
C GLU A 264 4.03 15.91 4.18
N ARG A 265 5.09 15.36 4.79
CA ARG A 265 5.93 16.10 5.76
C ARG A 265 7.41 15.77 5.63
N PHE A 266 8.29 16.69 6.02
CA PHE A 266 9.71 16.36 6.19
C PHE A 266 9.92 15.62 7.50
N ILE A 267 10.57 14.46 7.45
CA ILE A 267 10.71 13.59 8.62
C ILE A 267 12.11 13.62 9.23
N GLN A 268 13.17 13.76 8.42
CA GLN A 268 14.54 13.79 8.91
C GLN A 268 15.54 14.32 7.88
N LEU A 269 16.72 14.69 8.39
CA LEU A 269 17.94 14.86 7.60
C LEU A 269 18.54 13.49 7.29
N ILE A 270 19.06 13.34 6.08
CA ILE A 270 19.76 12.13 5.66
C ILE A 270 21.22 12.47 5.47
N GLU A 271 22.10 11.72 6.13
CA GLU A 271 23.53 11.82 5.90
C GLU A 271 24.00 10.71 4.94
N TYR A 272 24.86 11.07 4.00
CA TYR A 272 25.45 10.10 3.07
C TYR A 272 26.26 9.06 3.85
N ASN A 273 26.08 7.79 3.49
CA ASN A 273 26.72 6.63 4.12
C ASN A 273 26.37 6.47 5.61
N GLN A 274 25.21 6.97 6.03
CA GLN A 274 24.61 6.67 7.32
C GLN A 274 23.38 5.79 7.20
N THR A 275 23.20 4.99 8.25
CA THR A 275 22.07 4.09 8.41
C THR A 275 20.95 4.78 9.16
N ASN A 276 19.74 4.70 8.63
CA ASN A 276 18.54 5.28 9.23
C ASN A 276 17.52 4.18 9.52
N GLN A 277 16.77 4.33 10.61
CA GLN A 277 15.73 3.39 11.03
C GLN A 277 14.34 3.98 10.77
N PHE A 278 13.45 3.12 10.26
CA PHE A 278 12.07 3.44 9.93
C PHE A 278 11.16 2.43 10.61
N LEU A 279 10.19 2.91 11.38
CA LEU A 279 9.12 2.07 11.91
C LEU A 279 7.97 2.07 10.90
N LEU A 280 7.58 0.91 10.41
CA LEU A 280 6.44 0.72 9.51
C LEU A 280 5.28 0.10 10.27
N ASP A 281 4.07 0.62 10.02
CA ASP A 281 2.85 0.02 10.56
C ASP A 281 2.55 -1.31 9.90
N GLY A 282 1.75 -2.15 10.56
CA GLY A 282 1.27 -3.36 9.93
C GLY A 282 0.35 -3.09 8.74
N GLN A 283 0.39 -3.97 7.73
CA GLN A 283 -0.43 -3.90 6.52
C GLN A 283 -0.39 -2.52 5.84
N SER A 284 0.80 -1.92 5.78
CA SER A 284 0.97 -0.52 5.38
C SER A 284 2.02 -0.33 4.28
N VAL A 285 1.90 0.81 3.61
CA VAL A 285 2.89 1.33 2.69
C VAL A 285 3.20 2.78 3.08
N THR A 286 4.47 3.12 3.07
CA THR A 286 4.95 4.50 3.26
C THR A 286 5.80 4.88 2.07
N VAL A 287 5.55 6.05 1.49
CA VAL A 287 6.33 6.56 0.36
C VAL A 287 7.07 7.82 0.78
N TYR A 288 8.38 7.79 0.56
CA TYR A 288 9.26 8.92 0.82
C TYR A 288 9.85 9.46 -0.47
N GLN A 289 10.09 10.77 -0.50
CA GLN A 289 10.92 11.46 -1.46
C GLN A 289 12.21 11.90 -0.78
N LEU A 290 13.35 11.57 -1.37
CA LEU A 290 14.68 11.97 -0.93
C LEU A 290 15.13 13.14 -1.80
N ILE A 291 15.25 14.33 -1.22
CA ILE A 291 15.52 15.57 -1.97
C ILE A 291 16.81 16.21 -1.45
N PHE A 292 17.70 16.58 -2.36
CA PHE A 292 18.85 17.43 -2.05
C PHE A 292 18.47 18.90 -2.24
N ILE A 293 18.52 19.67 -1.16
CA ILE A 293 18.25 21.11 -1.16
C ILE A 293 19.58 21.87 -0.97
N PRO A 294 20.14 22.48 -2.04
CA PRO A 294 21.39 23.24 -1.94
C PRO A 294 21.23 24.57 -1.21
N ILE A 295 20.06 25.20 -1.32
CA ILE A 295 19.74 26.51 -0.76
C ILE A 295 18.34 26.44 -0.16
N ILE A 296 18.21 26.88 1.09
CA ILE A 296 16.95 26.95 1.81
C ILE A 296 16.39 28.35 1.60
N ASP A 297 15.27 28.48 0.90
CA ASP A 297 14.64 29.78 0.64
C ASP A 297 13.56 30.14 1.67
N GLN A 298 13.02 29.13 2.35
CA GLN A 298 12.00 29.26 3.40
C GLN A 298 12.29 28.29 4.55
N PRO A 299 11.90 28.62 5.79
CA PRO A 299 12.10 27.72 6.91
C PRO A 299 11.43 26.37 6.68
N ILE A 300 12.16 25.28 6.89
CA ILE A 300 11.65 23.92 6.73
C ILE A 300 11.48 23.30 8.10
N LEU A 301 10.23 22.94 8.46
CA LEU A 301 9.93 22.16 9.66
C LEU A 301 10.17 20.67 9.37
N VAL A 302 10.94 20.01 10.22
CA VAL A 302 11.33 18.61 10.08
C VAL A 302 10.98 17.83 11.35
N GLY A 303 10.49 16.61 11.17
CA GLY A 303 10.13 15.66 12.22
C GLY A 303 8.64 15.66 12.58
N ILE A 304 7.87 16.61 12.05
CA ILE A 304 6.45 16.73 12.29
C ILE A 304 5.76 17.50 11.16
N SER A 305 4.45 17.28 11.01
CA SER A 305 3.65 18.09 10.11
C SER A 305 3.32 19.46 10.70
N GLY A 306 3.30 20.47 9.84
CA GLY A 306 3.01 21.84 10.20
C GLY A 306 3.82 22.80 9.33
N GLN A 307 3.72 24.09 9.64
CA GLN A 307 4.41 25.12 8.88
C GLN A 307 5.23 26.01 9.81
N ALA A 308 6.45 26.35 9.38
CA ALA A 308 7.35 27.23 10.10
C ALA A 308 7.60 28.52 9.30
N PHE A 309 7.59 29.66 9.97
CA PHE A 309 7.85 30.97 9.37
C PHE A 309 8.75 31.81 10.26
N VAL A 310 9.66 32.58 9.65
CA VAL A 310 10.46 33.58 10.36
C VAL A 310 9.78 34.93 10.21
N THR A 311 9.57 35.62 11.33
CA THR A 311 9.09 37.00 11.34
C THR A 311 10.24 37.99 11.38
N ASN A 312 9.98 39.24 10.99
CA ASN A 312 10.95 40.35 11.02
C ASN A 312 11.52 40.69 12.42
N LYS A 313 11.08 40.00 13.49
CA LYS A 313 11.52 40.18 14.87
C LYS A 313 12.38 39.02 15.38
N ASN A 314 13.06 38.29 14.49
CA ASN A 314 13.86 37.11 14.83
C ASN A 314 13.07 36.12 15.68
N THR A 315 11.79 35.95 15.36
CA THR A 315 10.88 35.02 16.01
C THR A 315 10.41 34.03 14.98
N VAL A 316 10.56 32.74 15.28
CA VAL A 316 10.00 31.66 14.47
C VAL A 316 8.61 31.30 14.99
N ILE A 317 7.65 31.21 14.08
CA ILE A 317 6.28 30.79 14.36
C ILE A 317 6.04 29.44 13.69
N ILE A 318 5.57 28.48 14.47
CA ILE A 318 5.18 27.15 14.04
C ILE A 318 3.67 27.01 14.26
N ASN A 319 2.92 26.74 13.19
CA ASN A 319 1.46 26.63 13.23
C ASN A 319 0.99 25.36 12.52
N GLY A 320 -0.26 24.96 12.83
CA GLY A 320 -0.91 23.81 12.19
C GLY A 320 -0.16 22.52 12.48
N VAL A 321 0.37 22.39 13.69
CA VAL A 321 1.16 21.23 14.09
C VAL A 321 0.21 20.09 14.45
N TYR A 322 0.31 18.99 13.71
CA TYR A 322 -0.48 17.79 13.94
C TYR A 322 0.40 16.53 13.97
N GLY A 323 -0.08 15.52 14.70
CA GLY A 323 0.60 14.24 14.88
C GLY A 323 -0.40 13.14 15.17
N GLU A 324 0.09 11.90 15.20
CA GLU A 324 -0.75 10.72 15.43
C GLU A 324 -1.27 10.72 16.87
N ALA A 325 -2.58 10.57 17.05
CA ALA A 325 -3.20 10.54 18.36
C ALA A 325 -2.55 9.49 19.29
N GLY A 326 -2.40 9.82 20.57
CA GLY A 326 -1.79 8.93 21.56
C GLY A 326 -0.28 8.75 21.43
N THR A 327 0.39 9.50 20.54
CA THR A 327 1.84 9.48 20.40
C THR A 327 2.51 10.68 21.06
N GLN A 328 3.82 10.56 21.25
CA GLN A 328 4.70 11.64 21.66
C GLN A 328 5.86 11.72 20.68
N THR A 329 6.33 12.93 20.37
CA THR A 329 7.50 13.10 19.51
C THR A 329 8.74 12.55 20.22
N ASN A 330 9.30 11.46 19.70
CA ASN A 330 10.50 10.82 20.25
C ASN A 330 11.81 11.32 19.58
N ASN A 331 11.70 12.00 18.44
CA ASN A 331 12.82 12.50 17.64
C ASN A 331 12.96 14.03 17.77
N PRO A 332 14.16 14.58 17.51
CA PRO A 332 14.34 16.03 17.49
C PRO A 332 13.48 16.61 16.37
N MET A 333 12.46 17.39 16.75
CA MET A 333 11.87 18.33 15.81
C MET A 333 12.85 19.47 15.62
N PHE A 334 13.08 19.86 14.37
CA PHE A 334 13.94 20.98 14.09
C PHE A 334 13.47 21.77 12.88
N ILE A 335 13.98 22.98 12.78
CA ILE A 335 13.70 23.93 11.72
C ILE A 335 15.02 24.27 11.06
N ILE A 336 15.07 24.13 9.74
CA ILE A 336 16.20 24.61 8.95
C ILE A 336 15.84 26.00 8.45
N LEU A 337 16.63 27.00 8.83
CA LEU A 337 16.45 28.39 8.44
C LEU A 337 17.09 28.67 7.07
N PRO A 338 16.57 29.66 6.32
CA PRO A 338 17.20 30.13 5.09
C PRO A 338 18.61 30.68 5.29
N ASN A 339 18.81 31.37 6.41
CA ASN A 339 20.01 32.14 6.73
C ASN A 339 20.42 31.87 8.18
N GLN A 340 21.67 32.20 8.53
CA GLN A 340 22.19 32.16 9.91
C GLN A 340 21.69 33.31 10.78
N GLU A 341 20.40 33.64 10.67
CA GLU A 341 19.76 34.66 11.50
C GLU A 341 19.65 34.18 12.94
N LEU A 342 20.11 35.00 13.88
CA LEU A 342 20.01 34.69 15.30
C LEU A 342 18.55 34.80 15.75
N ILE A 343 17.94 33.67 16.07
CA ILE A 343 16.57 33.60 16.56
C ILE A 343 16.55 33.85 18.07
N SER A 344 15.66 34.76 18.46
CA SER A 344 15.46 35.14 19.86
C SER A 344 14.30 34.41 20.52
N LYS A 345 13.37 33.88 19.72
CA LYS A 345 12.13 33.29 20.20
C LYS A 345 11.54 32.28 19.22
N VAL A 346 10.97 31.19 19.72
CA VAL A 346 10.17 30.24 18.95
C VAL A 346 8.78 30.12 19.58
N LEU A 347 7.73 30.24 18.76
CA LEU A 347 6.34 30.11 19.14
C LEU A 347 5.72 28.92 18.42
N LEU A 348 5.18 27.95 19.16
CA LEU A 348 4.39 26.84 18.63
C LEU A 348 2.93 27.04 19.06
N ASN A 349 2.03 27.18 18.08
CA ASN A 349 0.61 27.48 18.32
C ASN A 349 0.41 28.65 19.31
N GLY A 350 1.28 29.67 19.22
CA GLY A 350 1.26 30.86 20.08
C GLY A 350 1.94 30.70 21.45
N GLN A 351 2.39 29.49 21.83
CA GLN A 351 3.11 29.23 23.07
C GLN A 351 4.62 29.23 22.86
N GLU A 352 5.37 29.88 23.75
CA GLU A 352 6.82 29.95 23.68
C GLU A 352 7.46 28.60 23.99
N GLN A 353 8.36 28.15 23.12
CA GLN A 353 9.05 26.87 23.22
C GLN A 353 10.51 27.05 23.59
N ARG A 354 11.07 26.08 24.31
CA ARG A 354 12.51 26.02 24.53
C ARG A 354 13.19 25.46 23.28
N PHE A 355 14.25 26.12 22.86
CA PHE A 355 15.00 25.72 21.67
C PHE A 355 16.50 25.92 21.85
N GLN A 356 17.25 25.20 21.03
CA GLN A 356 18.68 25.43 20.82
C GLN A 356 18.90 25.76 19.34
N GLN A 357 19.72 26.77 19.05
CA GLN A 357 20.12 27.09 17.69
C GLN A 357 21.59 26.71 17.46
N ASN A 358 21.86 25.99 16.38
CA ASN A 358 23.19 25.71 15.85
C ASN A 358 23.24 26.11 14.38
N ASN A 359 23.86 27.26 14.08
CA ASN A 359 23.85 27.89 12.76
C ASN A 359 22.42 28.06 12.22
N GLU A 360 22.10 27.44 11.10
CA GLU A 360 20.78 27.45 10.44
C GLU A 360 19.76 26.50 11.10
N ILE A 361 20.17 25.62 12.01
CA ILE A 361 19.28 24.61 12.59
C ILE A 361 18.79 25.06 13.97
N ILE A 362 17.47 25.09 14.14
CA ILE A 362 16.80 25.27 15.43
C ILE A 362 16.22 23.93 15.87
N SER A 363 16.65 23.41 17.01
CA SER A 363 16.07 22.19 17.59
C SER A 363 15.15 22.57 18.73
N LEU A 364 13.91 22.09 18.70
CA LEU A 364 12.99 22.19 19.83
C LEU A 364 13.42 21.20 20.91
N LEU A 365 13.42 21.64 22.17
CA LEU A 365 13.86 20.82 23.30
C LEU A 365 12.69 20.14 24.03
N ASP A 366 11.48 20.63 23.79
CA ASP A 366 10.25 20.11 24.37
C ASP A 366 9.63 19.07 23.44
N SER A 367 9.18 17.96 24.02
CA SER A 367 8.42 16.95 23.28
C SER A 367 6.95 17.35 23.21
N LEU A 368 6.30 17.01 22.10
CA LEU A 368 4.87 17.24 21.90
C LEU A 368 4.12 15.93 22.12
N SER A 369 3.01 16.02 22.84
CA SER A 369 2.11 14.90 23.08
C SER A 369 0.80 15.14 22.36
N PHE A 370 0.36 14.16 21.57
CA PHE A 370 -0.88 14.21 20.82
C PHE A 370 -1.96 13.47 21.61
N LEU A 371 -3.02 14.18 21.99
CA LEU A 371 -4.08 13.59 22.81
C LEU A 371 -4.86 12.52 22.04
N GLY A 372 -5.28 11.48 22.75
CA GLY A 372 -6.11 10.40 22.20
C GLY A 372 -5.46 9.03 22.34
N LEU A 373 -6.01 8.07 21.60
CA LEU A 373 -5.54 6.69 21.59
C LEU A 373 -4.74 6.44 20.31
N TYR A 374 -3.58 5.81 20.46
CA TYR A 374 -2.77 5.38 19.32
C TYR A 374 -3.42 4.20 18.61
N LEU A 375 -3.77 4.42 17.35
CA LEU A 375 -4.42 3.44 16.47
C LEU A 375 -3.72 3.47 15.10
N PRO A 376 -2.68 2.64 14.89
CA PRO A 376 -2.14 2.44 13.55
C PRO A 376 -3.14 1.70 12.68
N ARG A 377 -2.90 1.65 11.36
CA ARG A 377 -3.81 1.02 10.38
C ARG A 377 -4.19 -0.44 10.70
N SER A 378 -3.29 -1.16 11.38
CA SER A 378 -3.58 -2.46 11.99
C SER A 378 -3.17 -2.42 13.47
N ALA A 379 -4.10 -2.00 14.33
CA ALA A 379 -3.82 -1.82 15.75
C ALA A 379 -3.85 -3.16 16.50
N GLU A 380 -2.70 -3.56 17.05
CA GLU A 380 -2.62 -4.73 17.92
C GLU A 380 -3.34 -4.47 19.25
N ILE A 381 -4.23 -5.38 19.64
CA ILE A 381 -4.85 -5.37 20.96
C ILE A 381 -3.91 -6.03 21.96
N LEU A 382 -3.56 -5.27 23.00
CA LEU A 382 -2.75 -5.76 24.11
C LEU A 382 -3.64 -6.29 25.24
N ASN A 383 -3.19 -7.36 25.90
CA ASN A 383 -3.84 -7.94 27.09
C ASN A 383 -5.33 -8.28 26.90
N ASN A 384 -5.73 -8.64 25.67
CA ASN A 384 -7.11 -8.95 25.30
C ASN A 384 -8.12 -7.87 25.70
N THR A 385 -7.70 -6.60 25.78
CA THR A 385 -8.57 -5.48 26.17
C THR A 385 -8.66 -4.49 25.04
N ILE A 386 -9.86 -4.34 24.49
CA ILE A 386 -10.17 -3.38 23.44
C ILE A 386 -10.63 -2.08 24.10
N MET A 387 -10.01 -0.97 23.75
CA MET A 387 -10.49 0.37 24.06
C MET A 387 -10.67 1.11 22.74
N ILE A 388 -11.88 1.60 22.48
CA ILE A 388 -12.19 2.33 21.25
C ILE A 388 -12.46 3.80 21.59
N SER A 389 -11.87 4.73 20.84
CA SER A 389 -12.06 6.17 21.05
C SER A 389 -13.33 6.68 20.33
N ASP A 390 -13.85 7.83 20.77
CA ASP A 390 -14.94 8.52 20.05
C ASP A 390 -14.58 8.84 18.60
N ILE A 391 -13.30 9.18 18.36
CA ILE A 391 -12.80 9.54 17.04
C ILE A 391 -12.81 8.33 16.11
N LEU A 392 -12.49 7.13 16.61
CA LEU A 392 -12.57 5.92 15.80
C LEU A 392 -14.01 5.58 15.42
N LEU A 393 -14.95 5.63 16.39
CA LEU A 393 -16.36 5.39 16.07
C LEU A 393 -16.89 6.41 15.06
N ARG A 394 -16.42 7.66 15.17
CA ARG A 394 -16.74 8.71 14.19
C ARG A 394 -16.18 8.38 12.81
N GLN A 395 -14.91 8.00 12.69
CA GLN A 395 -14.27 7.60 11.42
C GLN A 395 -15.10 6.51 10.71
N LEU A 396 -15.54 5.47 11.43
CA LEU A 396 -16.36 4.41 10.85
C LEU A 396 -17.74 4.91 10.42
N SER A 397 -18.37 5.79 11.22
CA SER A 397 -19.68 6.36 10.89
C SER A 397 -19.63 7.33 9.71
N GLU A 398 -18.57 8.13 9.59
CA GLU A 398 -18.34 9.03 8.47
C GLU A 398 -18.12 8.24 7.20
N ARG A 399 -17.32 7.16 7.26
CA ARG A 399 -17.14 6.25 6.12
C ARG A 399 -18.44 5.58 5.67
N GLN A 400 -19.33 5.21 6.60
CA GLN A 400 -20.67 4.69 6.26
C GLN A 400 -21.54 5.75 5.57
N LEU A 401 -21.38 7.03 5.91
CA LEU A 401 -22.12 8.12 5.29
C LEU A 401 -21.59 8.44 3.89
N GLU A 402 -20.28 8.36 3.69
CA GLU A 402 -19.62 8.63 2.41
C GLU A 402 -19.77 7.47 1.42
N TYR A 403 -19.71 6.22 1.90
CA TYR A 403 -19.89 5.00 1.10
C TYR A 403 -21.11 4.19 1.57
N PRO A 404 -22.36 4.69 1.40
CA PRO A 404 -23.58 4.15 2.00
C PRO A 404 -24.16 2.93 1.28
N ILE A 405 -23.31 2.04 0.77
CA ILE A 405 -23.73 0.80 0.10
C ILE A 405 -24.57 -0.05 1.05
N GLN A 406 -25.72 -0.53 0.55
CA GLN A 406 -26.59 -1.43 1.30
C GLN A 406 -26.13 -2.87 1.13
N TRP A 407 -25.18 -3.27 1.98
CA TRP A 407 -24.63 -4.62 1.99
C TRP A 407 -25.64 -5.62 2.56
N THR A 408 -25.76 -6.76 1.90
CA THR A 408 -26.49 -7.92 2.40
C THR A 408 -25.63 -8.70 3.41
N GLU A 409 -26.28 -9.46 4.29
CA GLU A 409 -25.59 -10.35 5.23
C GLU A 409 -24.72 -11.39 4.50
N LYS A 410 -25.16 -11.88 3.33
CA LYS A 410 -24.35 -12.78 2.49
C LYS A 410 -23.05 -12.10 2.06
N GLU A 411 -23.14 -10.91 1.45
CA GLU A 411 -21.95 -10.19 0.95
C GLU A 411 -20.93 -9.94 2.07
N LEU A 412 -21.41 -9.50 3.24
CA LEU A 412 -20.56 -9.21 4.40
C LEU A 412 -19.91 -10.46 5.02
N ASN A 413 -20.55 -11.63 4.92
CA ASN A 413 -20.03 -12.89 5.43
C ASN A 413 -19.08 -13.58 4.46
N ASP A 414 -19.32 -13.44 3.15
CA ASP A 414 -18.53 -14.08 2.10
C ASP A 414 -17.21 -13.35 1.85
N ALA A 415 -17.20 -12.02 2.01
CA ALA A 415 -16.03 -11.18 1.74
C ALA A 415 -15.72 -10.27 2.94
N SER A 416 -14.62 -10.52 3.62
CA SER A 416 -14.16 -9.68 4.74
C SER A 416 -13.77 -8.27 4.32
N TRP A 417 -13.38 -8.08 3.05
CA TRP A 417 -12.95 -6.79 2.52
C TRP A 417 -14.11 -5.83 2.17
N LEU A 418 -15.35 -6.32 2.18
CA LEU A 418 -16.54 -5.49 1.99
C LEU A 418 -16.98 -4.82 3.29
N GLY A 419 -17.85 -3.81 3.19
CA GLY A 419 -18.34 -3.08 4.36
C GLY A 419 -17.21 -2.37 5.11
N PRO A 420 -16.57 -1.35 4.51
CA PRO A 420 -15.41 -0.66 5.11
C PRO A 420 -15.76 0.17 6.36
N HIS A 421 -17.04 0.30 6.68
CA HIS A 421 -17.55 0.89 7.91
C HIS A 421 -17.53 -0.07 9.11
N ARG A 422 -17.33 -1.37 8.87
CA ARG A 422 -17.34 -2.38 9.93
C ARG A 422 -16.07 -2.30 10.77
N LEU A 423 -16.18 -2.44 12.08
CA LEU A 423 -15.03 -2.65 12.95
C LEU A 423 -14.73 -4.15 13.01
N LEU A 424 -13.73 -4.60 12.27
CA LEU A 424 -13.32 -6.00 12.27
C LEU A 424 -12.14 -6.22 13.23
N LEU A 425 -12.07 -7.40 13.81
CA LEU A 425 -10.92 -7.85 14.58
C LEU A 425 -10.35 -9.13 13.99
N PHE A 426 -9.17 -9.05 13.38
CA PHE A 426 -8.47 -10.20 12.83
C PHE A 426 -7.74 -10.98 13.93
N ILE A 427 -7.96 -12.30 13.96
CA ILE A 427 -7.26 -13.25 14.82
C ILE A 427 -6.10 -13.83 14.01
N TYR A 428 -4.92 -13.22 14.12
CA TYR A 428 -3.79 -13.58 13.29
C TYR A 428 -3.08 -14.82 13.86
N ILE A 429 -3.16 -15.91 13.11
CA ILE A 429 -2.51 -17.18 13.42
C ILE A 429 -1.70 -17.62 12.20
N GLN A 430 -0.42 -17.98 12.38
CA GLN A 430 0.40 -18.54 11.32
C GLN A 430 -0.08 -19.95 10.93
N ASN A 431 -0.17 -20.20 9.62
CA ASN A 431 -0.66 -21.46 9.05
C ASN A 431 -2.01 -21.88 9.66
N PRO A 432 -3.05 -21.04 9.52
CA PRO A 432 -4.35 -21.31 10.13
C PRO A 432 -5.03 -22.50 9.43
N ASN A 433 -5.83 -23.26 10.18
CA ASN A 433 -6.58 -24.40 9.65
C ASN A 433 -8.08 -24.13 9.78
N ASP A 434 -8.80 -24.20 8.66
CA ASP A 434 -10.21 -23.88 8.61
C ASP A 434 -11.09 -24.93 9.31
N GLN A 435 -10.57 -26.09 9.67
CA GLN A 435 -11.26 -27.11 10.46
C GLN A 435 -11.25 -26.80 11.97
N TRP A 436 -10.49 -25.80 12.41
CA TRP A 436 -10.47 -25.41 13.81
C TRP A 436 -11.78 -24.74 14.23
N ASN A 437 -12.24 -25.10 15.43
CA ASN A 437 -13.37 -24.45 16.08
C ASN A 437 -12.86 -23.46 17.12
N ILE A 438 -12.78 -22.18 16.73
CA ILE A 438 -12.42 -21.08 17.63
C ILE A 438 -13.72 -20.46 18.13
N THR A 439 -13.78 -20.18 19.43
CA THR A 439 -14.89 -19.46 20.04
C THR A 439 -14.39 -18.23 20.78
N ALA A 440 -15.20 -17.19 20.81
CA ALA A 440 -14.84 -15.92 21.42
C ALA A 440 -15.95 -15.40 22.32
N GLN A 441 -15.57 -14.56 23.29
CA GLN A 441 -16.50 -13.81 24.13
C GLN A 441 -15.99 -12.38 24.29
N VAL A 442 -16.91 -11.41 24.27
CA VAL A 442 -16.64 -10.01 24.64
C VAL A 442 -17.46 -9.68 25.89
N ASN A 443 -16.79 -9.24 26.96
CA ASN A 443 -17.41 -8.98 28.26
C ASN A 443 -18.25 -10.18 28.78
N ASN A 444 -17.72 -11.39 28.61
CA ASN A 444 -18.38 -12.69 28.91
C ASN A 444 -19.63 -13.02 28.07
N ASN A 445 -19.94 -12.23 27.04
CA ASN A 445 -21.00 -12.55 26.10
C ASN A 445 -20.41 -13.27 24.87
N PRO A 446 -20.92 -14.44 24.47
CA PRO A 446 -20.47 -15.12 23.26
C PRO A 446 -20.62 -14.25 22.01
N ILE A 447 -19.63 -14.31 21.14
CA ILE A 447 -19.63 -13.69 19.82
C ILE A 447 -19.25 -14.74 18.77
N ILE A 448 -19.82 -14.61 17.57
CA ILE A 448 -19.50 -15.48 16.43
C ILE A 448 -18.07 -15.19 15.97
N VAL A 449 -17.30 -16.26 15.80
CA VAL A 449 -15.98 -16.22 15.14
C VAL A 449 -16.19 -16.62 13.69
N HIS A 450 -15.94 -15.67 12.79
CA HIS A 450 -16.08 -15.87 11.36
C HIS A 450 -14.77 -16.43 10.78
N LYS A 451 -14.89 -17.14 9.68
CA LYS A 451 -13.77 -17.59 8.85
C LYS A 451 -13.60 -16.61 7.71
N ALA A 452 -12.38 -16.16 7.46
CA ALA A 452 -12.05 -15.34 6.31
C ALA A 452 -11.36 -16.19 5.25
N TYR A 453 -11.82 -16.06 4.02
CA TYR A 453 -11.20 -16.68 2.84
C TYR A 453 -10.92 -15.60 1.80
N ASN A 454 -9.91 -15.81 0.96
CA ASN A 454 -9.62 -14.96 -0.20
C ASN A 454 -10.46 -15.37 -1.43
N THR A 455 -11.75 -15.58 -1.19
CA THR A 455 -12.77 -16.12 -2.11
C THR A 455 -14.12 -15.93 -1.41
N ARG A 456 -15.20 -15.86 -2.18
CA ARG A 456 -16.54 -15.53 -1.69
C ARG A 456 -17.45 -16.74 -1.62
N ASP A 457 -17.42 -17.60 -2.63
CA ASP A 457 -18.32 -18.75 -2.69
C ASP A 457 -17.56 -20.09 -2.73
N HIS A 458 -16.30 -20.10 -3.16
CA HIS A 458 -15.50 -21.31 -3.33
C HIS A 458 -14.46 -21.51 -2.20
N TYR A 459 -14.94 -21.98 -1.05
CA TYR A 459 -14.11 -22.14 0.14
C TYR A 459 -13.15 -23.33 0.08
N GLU A 460 -11.87 -23.04 -0.18
CA GLU A 460 -10.77 -24.01 -0.10
C GLU A 460 -9.74 -23.62 0.99
N GLN A 461 -9.10 -24.62 1.61
CA GLN A 461 -8.12 -24.42 2.67
C GLN A 461 -6.87 -23.62 2.22
N ASN A 462 -6.47 -23.72 0.96
CA ASN A 462 -5.38 -22.91 0.37
C ASN A 462 -5.77 -21.42 0.22
N ARG A 463 -7.06 -21.08 0.32
CA ARG A 463 -7.58 -19.70 0.32
C ARG A 463 -8.01 -19.24 1.70
N PHE A 464 -7.84 -20.06 2.73
CA PHE A 464 -8.18 -19.69 4.09
C PHE A 464 -7.16 -18.71 4.65
N VAL A 465 -7.63 -17.49 4.98
CA VAL A 465 -6.80 -16.41 5.51
C VAL A 465 -6.67 -16.50 7.03
N GLY A 466 -7.75 -16.89 7.70
CA GLY A 466 -7.79 -16.96 9.16
C GLY A 466 -9.18 -16.66 9.72
N PHE A 467 -9.23 -16.17 10.95
CA PHE A 467 -10.48 -15.93 11.66
C PHE A 467 -10.64 -14.46 12.00
N TYR A 468 -11.88 -13.99 12.07
CA TYR A 468 -12.16 -12.62 12.49
C TYR A 468 -13.45 -12.52 13.31
N LEU A 469 -13.58 -11.40 14.02
CA LEU A 469 -14.79 -10.99 14.72
C LEU A 469 -15.34 -9.71 14.07
N ASP A 470 -16.66 -9.60 13.96
CA ASP A 470 -17.31 -8.33 13.66
C ASP A 470 -17.75 -7.66 14.97
N LEU A 471 -17.06 -6.56 15.31
CA LEU A 471 -17.29 -5.82 16.55
C LEU A 471 -18.25 -4.65 16.39
N THR A 472 -18.75 -4.39 15.17
CA THR A 472 -19.50 -3.18 14.81
C THR A 472 -20.71 -2.94 15.71
N ASN A 473 -21.46 -4.00 16.05
CA ASN A 473 -22.65 -3.91 16.89
C ASN A 473 -22.38 -4.15 18.38
N ILE A 474 -21.13 -4.39 18.76
CA ILE A 474 -20.71 -4.75 20.12
C ILE A 474 -20.04 -3.57 20.79
N VAL A 475 -19.14 -2.91 20.08
CA VAL A 475 -18.43 -1.73 20.57
C VAL A 475 -19.25 -0.47 20.24
N ASN A 476 -20.18 -0.16 21.13
CA ASN A 476 -21.13 0.95 20.99
C ASN A 476 -20.86 2.13 21.94
N GLN A 477 -19.82 2.04 22.77
CA GLN A 477 -19.42 3.08 23.71
C GLN A 477 -17.92 3.35 23.57
N SER A 478 -17.58 4.63 23.53
CA SER A 478 -16.20 5.09 23.50
C SER A 478 -15.57 5.09 24.89
N ASN A 479 -14.24 4.96 24.92
CA ASN A 479 -13.39 5.06 26.10
C ASN A 479 -13.78 4.08 27.22
N VAL A 480 -14.37 2.94 26.86
CA VAL A 480 -14.70 1.81 27.74
C VAL A 480 -13.83 0.62 27.38
N ASN A 481 -13.42 -0.15 28.39
CA ASN A 481 -12.71 -1.41 28.19
C ASN A 481 -13.68 -2.53 27.85
N TYR A 482 -13.44 -3.19 26.72
CA TYR A 482 -14.07 -4.44 26.33
C TYR A 482 -13.08 -5.58 26.48
N TYR A 483 -13.42 -6.59 27.27
CA TYR A 483 -12.55 -7.73 27.55
C TYR A 483 -12.87 -8.87 26.60
N LEU A 484 -11.87 -9.28 25.81
CA LEU A 484 -11.96 -10.40 24.90
C LEU A 484 -11.44 -11.67 25.57
N SER A 485 -12.13 -12.79 25.33
CA SER A 485 -11.63 -14.13 25.64
C SER A 485 -11.73 -14.99 24.40
N LEU A 486 -10.65 -15.68 24.07
CA LEU A 486 -10.58 -16.63 22.97
C LEU A 486 -10.34 -18.03 23.51
N ASN A 487 -11.10 -18.98 23.02
CA ASN A 487 -10.85 -20.40 23.22
C ASN A 487 -10.39 -20.98 21.88
N MET A 488 -9.09 -21.28 21.82
CA MET A 488 -8.38 -21.73 20.63
C MET A 488 -7.94 -23.19 20.78
N PRO A 489 -7.73 -23.92 19.67
CA PRO A 489 -7.06 -25.22 19.72
C PRO A 489 -5.63 -25.09 20.29
N PRO A 490 -4.99 -26.21 20.67
CA PRO A 490 -3.56 -26.19 21.02
C PRO A 490 -2.74 -25.67 19.84
N LEU A 491 -2.06 -24.55 20.05
CA LEU A 491 -1.19 -23.90 19.07
C LEU A 491 0.28 -24.16 19.41
N SER A 492 1.13 -24.23 18.38
CA SER A 492 2.59 -24.25 18.59
C SER A 492 3.07 -22.90 19.12
N PRO A 493 4.23 -22.84 19.81
CA PRO A 493 4.86 -21.57 20.15
C PRO A 493 4.96 -20.67 18.92
N GLU A 494 4.70 -19.38 19.11
CA GLU A 494 4.72 -18.35 18.05
C GLU A 494 3.67 -18.54 16.94
N GLN A 495 2.80 -19.55 17.01
CA GLN A 495 1.78 -19.71 15.98
C GLN A 495 0.68 -18.63 16.11
N PHE A 496 0.29 -18.27 17.34
CA PHE A 496 -0.56 -17.11 17.58
C PHE A 496 0.25 -15.82 17.48
N GLN A 497 -0.12 -14.95 16.55
CA GLN A 497 0.60 -13.73 16.27
C GLN A 497 0.00 -12.51 16.97
N GLY A 498 -1.31 -12.48 17.20
CA GLY A 498 -1.97 -11.39 17.91
C GLY A 498 -3.39 -11.14 17.41
N LEU A 499 -3.94 -10.02 17.82
CA LEU A 499 -5.30 -9.57 17.51
C LEU A 499 -5.23 -8.16 16.94
N PHE A 500 -5.74 -7.95 15.74
CA PHE A 500 -5.53 -6.71 14.99
C PHE A 500 -6.84 -6.09 14.54
N LEU A 501 -7.12 -4.88 14.99
CA LEU A 501 -8.27 -4.12 14.50
C LEU A 501 -8.05 -3.76 13.03
N GLU A 502 -9.12 -3.88 12.25
CA GLU A 502 -9.15 -3.67 10.80
C GLU A 502 -10.24 -2.68 10.39
N ASN A 503 -10.13 -2.17 9.16
CA ASN A 503 -10.91 -1.04 8.62
C ASN A 503 -10.70 0.29 9.39
N ILE A 504 -9.54 0.43 10.02
CA ILE A 504 -9.17 1.63 10.78
C ILE A 504 -8.01 2.35 10.10
N GLU A 505 -7.99 3.67 10.23
CA GLU A 505 -6.91 4.50 9.72
C GLU A 505 -6.31 5.37 10.82
N ARG A 506 -5.08 5.86 10.59
CA ARG A 506 -4.39 6.74 11.53
C ARG A 506 -5.22 7.97 11.81
N ILE A 507 -5.34 8.31 13.09
CA ILE A 507 -6.04 9.51 13.55
C ILE A 507 -4.99 10.59 13.82
N PHE A 508 -5.14 11.74 13.16
CA PHE A 508 -4.29 12.91 13.36
C PHE A 508 -5.01 13.95 14.20
N VAL A 509 -4.29 14.53 15.16
CA VAL A 509 -4.80 15.59 16.04
C VAL A 509 -3.79 16.72 16.12
N GLU A 510 -4.28 17.94 16.32
CA GLU A 510 -3.44 19.09 16.63
C GLU A 510 -2.84 18.97 18.04
N VAL A 511 -1.66 19.58 18.24
CA VAL A 511 -0.99 19.67 19.55
C VAL A 511 -1.57 20.75 20.46
#